data_AF-A0A1B9IIY7-F1
#
_entry.id   AF-A0A1B9IIY7-F1
#
_cell.length_a   1.000
_cell.length_b   1.000
_cell.length_c   1.000
_cell.angle_alpha   90.00
_cell.angle_beta   90.00
_cell.angle_gamma   90.00
#
_symmetry.space_group_name_H-M   'P 1'
#
loop_
_entity.id
_entity.type
_entity.pdbx_description
1 polymer ?
#
loop_
_entity_poly.entity_id
_entity_poly.type
_entity_poly.pdbx_seq_one_letter_code
_entity_poly.pdbx_strand_id
1 'polypeptide(L)'
;MTGGPSKQFQFFSVADPQQGQIKLISDETMCLDADTSNGNGGKVTIETCEDGKDSQVFTVTAAPGNPAYSRYAIGLAQAQCLDVVKDSVPIERKPYGSQKDLQTWECHAADHPDAQQQYFDLVSE
;
A
#
# COMPACT_ATOMS: atom_id res chain seq x y z
N MET A 1 26.72 2.40 -13.66
CA MET A 1 25.75 3.22 -12.91
C MET A 1 25.48 2.53 -11.59
N THR A 2 26.12 2.94 -10.50
CA THR A 2 25.98 2.32 -9.18
C THR A 2 24.78 2.91 -8.46
N GLY A 3 23.58 2.40 -8.77
CA GLY A 3 22.38 2.66 -7.98
C GLY A 3 22.52 2.04 -6.60
N GLY A 4 22.30 2.83 -5.55
CA GLY A 4 22.46 2.36 -4.16
C GLY A 4 21.49 1.21 -3.81
N PRO A 5 21.79 0.44 -2.75
CA PRO A 5 21.10 -0.79 -2.37
C PRO A 5 19.60 -0.66 -2.01
N SER A 6 19.01 0.54 -2.07
CA SER A 6 17.63 0.80 -1.65
C SER A 6 16.57 0.60 -2.74
N LYS A 7 16.94 0.67 -4.02
CA LYS A 7 15.96 0.63 -5.12
C LYS A 7 15.19 -0.69 -5.19
N GLN A 8 15.88 -1.82 -4.98
CA GLN A 8 15.26 -3.13 -5.09
C GLN A 8 14.13 -3.38 -4.07
N PHE A 9 14.16 -2.70 -2.92
CA PHE A 9 13.16 -2.79 -1.85
C PHE A 9 11.99 -1.79 -2.01
N GLN A 10 11.96 -1.02 -3.09
CA GLN A 10 10.97 0.05 -3.31
C GLN A 10 9.99 -0.26 -4.44
N PHE A 11 10.18 -1.38 -5.15
CA PHE A 11 9.33 -1.78 -6.25
C PHE A 11 8.49 -2.99 -5.87
N PHE A 12 7.18 -2.87 -6.07
CA PHE A 12 6.21 -3.88 -5.73
C PHE A 12 5.34 -4.21 -6.95
N SER A 13 4.93 -5.46 -7.08
CA SER A 13 3.91 -5.87 -8.04
C SER A 13 2.53 -5.41 -7.57
N VAL A 14 1.64 -5.15 -8.53
CA VAL A 14 0.23 -4.88 -8.23
C VAL A 14 -0.53 -6.20 -8.27
N ALA A 15 -1.56 -6.34 -7.43
CA ALA A 15 -2.41 -7.53 -7.43
C ALA A 15 -3.14 -7.70 -8.78
N ASP A 16 -2.82 -8.77 -9.50
CA ASP A 16 -3.41 -9.13 -10.81
C ASP A 16 -4.57 -10.13 -10.64
N PRO A 17 -5.75 -9.91 -11.25
CA PRO A 17 -6.12 -8.76 -12.08
C PRO A 17 -6.70 -7.58 -11.31
N GLN A 18 -7.25 -7.81 -10.11
CA GLN A 18 -7.84 -6.77 -9.24
C GLN A 18 -7.84 -7.15 -7.76
N GLN A 19 -7.41 -8.37 -7.42
CA GLN A 19 -7.38 -8.86 -6.05
C GLN A 19 -6.26 -9.89 -5.88
N GLY A 20 -5.46 -9.76 -4.83
CA GLY A 20 -4.33 -10.67 -4.58
C GLY A 20 -3.21 -10.04 -3.77
N GLN A 21 -2.08 -10.72 -3.73
CA GLN A 21 -0.88 -10.27 -3.03
C GLN A 21 -0.14 -9.17 -3.80
N ILE A 22 0.33 -8.16 -3.07
CA ILE A 22 1.32 -7.17 -3.54
C ILE A 22 2.69 -7.71 -3.15
N LYS A 23 3.52 -8.06 -4.13
CA LYS A 23 4.80 -8.75 -3.89
C LYS A 23 5.98 -7.82 -4.10
N LEU A 24 7.05 -8.02 -3.36
CA LEU A 24 8.29 -7.31 -3.61
C LEU A 24 8.92 -7.80 -4.92
N ILE A 25 9.23 -6.91 -5.87
CA ILE A 25 9.75 -7.32 -7.18
C ILE A 25 11.12 -7.98 -7.06
N SER A 26 11.95 -7.56 -6.10
CA SER A 26 13.27 -8.18 -5.90
C SER A 26 13.21 -9.56 -5.26
N ASP A 27 12.07 -9.94 -4.67
CA ASP A 27 11.86 -11.23 -4.00
C ASP A 27 10.35 -11.54 -3.92
N GLU A 28 9.85 -12.33 -4.87
CA GLU A 28 8.43 -12.70 -4.95
C GLU A 28 7.95 -13.63 -3.82
N THR A 29 8.84 -14.04 -2.91
CA THR A 29 8.49 -14.74 -1.66
C THR A 29 8.11 -13.79 -0.53
N MET A 30 8.27 -12.48 -0.75
CA MET A 30 7.95 -11.42 0.21
C MET A 30 6.76 -10.59 -0.27
N CYS A 31 5.79 -10.37 0.62
CA CYS A 31 4.51 -9.73 0.37
C CYS A 31 4.28 -8.56 1.32
N LEU A 32 3.52 -7.57 0.87
CA LEU A 32 2.96 -6.54 1.75
C LEU A 32 1.97 -7.21 2.72
N ASP A 33 2.10 -6.92 4.00
CA ASP A 33 1.25 -7.47 5.07
C ASP A 33 0.69 -6.32 5.91
N ALA A 34 -0.62 -6.18 5.92
CA ALA A 34 -1.33 -5.07 6.54
C ALA A 34 -2.11 -5.55 7.77
N ASP A 35 -1.61 -5.23 8.97
CA ASP A 35 -2.25 -5.63 10.22
C ASP A 35 -3.60 -4.94 10.39
N THR A 36 -4.68 -5.72 10.31
CA THR A 36 -6.06 -5.26 10.54
C THR A 36 -6.60 -5.70 11.90
N SER A 37 -5.81 -6.41 12.71
CA SER A 37 -6.28 -7.03 13.97
C SER A 37 -6.66 -6.00 15.04
N ASN A 38 -6.06 -4.80 14.98
CA ASN A 38 -6.29 -3.71 15.93
C ASN A 38 -7.26 -2.64 15.40
N GLY A 39 -7.87 -2.85 14.22
CA GLY A 39 -8.62 -1.82 13.52
C GLY A 39 -7.69 -0.74 12.98
N ASN A 40 -8.05 0.53 13.16
CA ASN A 40 -7.33 1.67 12.57
C ASN A 40 -5.92 1.84 13.18
N GLY A 41 -4.95 2.20 12.34
CA GLY A 41 -3.55 2.45 12.73
C GLY A 41 -2.68 1.20 12.79
N GLY A 42 -3.12 0.09 12.18
CA GLY A 42 -2.31 -1.11 12.08
C GLY A 42 -1.09 -0.92 11.18
N LYS A 43 -0.03 -1.67 11.48
CA LYS A 43 1.24 -1.56 10.74
C LYS A 43 1.16 -2.24 9.40
N VAL A 44 1.87 -1.68 8.43
CA VAL A 44 2.11 -2.35 7.15
C VAL A 44 3.58 -2.73 7.06
N THR A 45 3.87 -4.03 6.91
CA THR A 45 5.22 -4.58 6.85
C THR A 45 5.42 -5.38 5.57
N ILE A 46 6.66 -5.83 5.34
CA ILE A 46 6.98 -6.78 4.28
C ILE A 46 7.32 -8.09 4.98
N GLU A 47 6.50 -9.12 4.76
CA GLU A 47 6.62 -10.43 5.39
C GLU A 47 6.70 -11.53 4.34
N THR A 48 7.02 -12.75 4.75
CA THR A 48 6.90 -13.91 3.86
C THR A 48 5.46 -14.05 3.38
N CYS A 49 5.29 -14.29 2.08
CA CYS A 49 3.99 -14.52 1.47
C CYS A 49 3.34 -15.79 2.04
N GLU A 50 2.11 -15.67 2.50
CA GLU A 50 1.28 -16.76 3.03
C GLU A 50 -0.01 -16.86 2.21
N ASP A 51 -0.17 -17.98 1.49
CA ASP A 51 -1.33 -18.20 0.64
C ASP A 51 -2.64 -18.13 1.44
N GLY A 52 -3.54 -17.23 1.02
CA GLY A 52 -4.84 -17.05 1.65
C GLY A 52 -4.83 -16.26 2.97
N LYS A 53 -3.69 -15.71 3.39
CA LYS A 53 -3.63 -14.83 4.55
C LYS A 53 -4.33 -13.51 4.24
N ASP A 54 -5.43 -13.23 4.94
CA ASP A 54 -6.32 -12.10 4.65
C ASP A 54 -5.62 -10.74 4.67
N SER A 55 -4.66 -10.54 5.59
CA SER A 55 -3.85 -9.30 5.69
C SER A 55 -2.86 -9.08 4.55
N GLN A 56 -2.65 -10.10 3.70
CA GLN A 56 -1.80 -10.02 2.50
C GLN A 56 -2.61 -10.02 1.20
N VAL A 57 -3.94 -9.92 1.28
CA VAL A 57 -4.82 -9.82 0.10
C VAL A 57 -5.28 -8.38 -0.05
N PHE A 58 -5.08 -7.81 -1.23
CA PHE A 58 -5.46 -6.44 -1.55
C PHE A 58 -6.39 -6.42 -2.76
N THR A 59 -7.51 -5.72 -2.63
CA THR A 59 -8.43 -5.43 -3.73
C THR A 59 -8.14 -4.03 -4.26
N VAL A 60 -7.77 -3.94 -5.54
CA VAL A 60 -7.37 -2.70 -6.20
C VAL A 60 -8.59 -2.12 -6.93
N THR A 61 -8.93 -0.88 -6.59
CA THR A 61 -10.04 -0.14 -7.21
C THR A 61 -9.57 1.24 -7.66
N ALA A 62 -10.05 1.72 -8.80
CA ALA A 62 -9.77 3.08 -9.24
C ALA A 62 -10.34 4.11 -8.26
N ALA A 63 -9.61 5.20 -8.03
CA ALA A 63 -10.10 6.30 -7.21
C ALA A 63 -11.32 6.97 -7.88
N PRO A 64 -12.39 7.27 -7.12
CA PRO A 64 -13.57 7.93 -7.66
C PRO A 64 -13.23 9.27 -8.32
N GLY A 65 -13.65 9.45 -9.57
CA GLY A 65 -13.42 10.69 -10.32
C GLY A 65 -11.99 10.88 -10.83
N ASN A 66 -11.04 9.99 -10.50
CA ASN A 66 -9.68 10.06 -11.02
C ASN A 66 -9.08 8.65 -11.24
N PRO A 67 -9.21 8.07 -12.45
CA PRO A 67 -8.74 6.72 -12.74
C PRO A 67 -7.21 6.58 -12.78
N ALA A 68 -6.45 7.67 -12.65
CA ALA A 68 -5.00 7.62 -12.55
C ALA A 68 -4.52 7.09 -11.18
N TYR A 69 -5.36 7.17 -10.15
CA TYR A 69 -5.03 6.69 -8.81
C TYR A 69 -5.82 5.44 -8.46
N SER A 70 -5.24 4.60 -7.61
CA SER A 70 -5.87 3.39 -7.09
C SER A 70 -5.98 3.43 -5.56
N ARG A 71 -7.00 2.77 -5.03
CA ARG A 71 -7.18 2.45 -3.62
C ARG A 71 -7.02 0.95 -3.41
N TYR A 72 -6.41 0.57 -2.30
CA TYR A 72 -6.10 -0.82 -1.95
C TYR A 72 -6.86 -1.20 -0.69
N ALA A 73 -7.98 -1.91 -0.85
CA ALA A 73 -8.74 -2.46 0.27
C ALA A 73 -8.15 -3.79 0.73
N ILE A 74 -8.07 -4.00 2.03
CA ILE A 74 -7.38 -5.12 2.67
C ILE A 74 -8.38 -6.24 2.95
N GLY A 75 -7.97 -7.47 2.65
CA GLY A 75 -8.70 -8.69 2.93
C GLY A 75 -9.99 -8.85 2.12
N LEU A 76 -10.69 -9.95 2.38
CA LEU A 76 -11.96 -10.28 1.74
C LEU A 76 -13.09 -9.36 2.18
N ALA A 77 -13.04 -8.88 3.43
CA ALA A 77 -14.06 -7.98 3.97
C ALA A 77 -13.95 -6.55 3.43
N GLN A 78 -12.76 -6.13 2.95
CA GLN A 78 -12.51 -4.81 2.37
C GLN A 78 -12.94 -3.64 3.28
N ALA A 79 -12.93 -3.85 4.60
CA ALA A 79 -13.36 -2.86 5.58
C ALA A 79 -12.29 -1.80 5.85
N GLN A 80 -11.02 -2.16 5.64
CA GLN A 80 -9.88 -1.27 5.81
C GLN A 80 -9.08 -1.15 4.51
N CYS A 81 -8.38 -0.03 4.38
CA CYS A 81 -7.60 0.35 3.22
C CYS A 81 -6.17 0.71 3.64
N LEU A 82 -5.24 0.62 2.69
CA LEU A 82 -3.94 1.27 2.84
C LEU A 82 -4.14 2.78 2.96
N ASP A 83 -3.47 3.39 3.93
CA ASP A 83 -3.62 4.79 4.30
C ASP A 83 -2.26 5.38 4.66
N VAL A 84 -1.94 6.55 4.11
CA VAL A 84 -0.77 7.32 4.52
C VAL A 84 -1.15 8.16 5.72
N VAL A 85 -0.42 8.02 6.84
CA VAL A 85 -0.70 8.80 8.05
C VAL A 85 -0.80 10.29 7.73
N LYS A 86 -1.91 10.91 8.16
CA LYS A 86 -2.19 12.33 7.96
C LYS A 86 -0.98 13.21 8.27
N ASP A 87 -0.75 14.23 7.45
CA ASP A 87 0.40 15.13 7.50
C ASP A 87 1.77 14.45 7.25
N SER A 88 1.80 13.25 6.66
CA SER A 88 3.05 12.70 6.13
C SER A 88 3.53 13.54 4.94
N VAL A 89 4.84 13.76 4.86
CA VAL A 89 5.50 14.44 3.74
C VAL A 89 6.64 13.57 3.22
N PRO A 90 6.93 13.61 1.90
CA PRO A 90 8.11 12.96 1.37
C PRO A 90 9.39 13.64 1.88
N ILE A 91 10.41 12.83 2.15
CA ILE A 91 11.78 13.29 2.39
C ILE A 91 12.48 13.27 1.02
N GLU A 92 12.48 14.41 0.33
CA GLU A 92 13.04 14.55 -1.03
C GLU A 92 14.56 14.76 -1.07
N ARG A 93 15.25 14.43 0.03
CA ARG A 93 16.71 14.52 0.15
C ARG A 93 17.27 13.21 0.65
N LYS A 94 18.49 12.87 0.24
CA LYS A 94 19.15 11.63 0.69
C LYS A 94 19.33 11.63 2.23
N PRO A 95 18.99 10.53 2.93
CA PRO A 95 18.28 9.36 2.41
C PRO A 95 16.81 9.67 2.12
N TYR A 96 16.35 9.37 0.90
CA TYR A 96 14.95 9.56 0.51
C TYR A 96 14.03 8.68 1.37
N GLY A 97 12.82 9.16 1.69
CA GLY A 97 11.87 8.43 2.52
C GLY A 97 10.56 9.19 2.74
N SER A 98 9.84 8.87 3.81
CA SER A 98 8.65 9.59 4.27
C SER A 98 8.82 10.01 5.74
N GLN A 99 8.12 11.06 6.16
CA GLN A 99 8.15 11.48 7.56
C GLN A 99 7.34 10.55 8.47
N LYS A 100 6.24 10.00 7.97
CA LYS A 100 5.37 9.05 8.67
C LYS A 100 5.15 7.81 7.79
N ASP A 101 4.62 6.77 8.43
CA ASP A 101 4.48 5.45 7.84
C ASP A 101 3.18 5.28 7.06
N LEU A 102 3.12 4.16 6.31
CA LEU A 102 1.89 3.58 5.83
C LEU A 102 1.19 2.88 7.00
N GLN A 103 -0.13 2.97 7.07
CA GLN A 103 -0.96 2.34 8.08
C GLN A 103 -2.20 1.70 7.45
N THR A 104 -2.92 0.91 8.23
CA THR A 104 -4.30 0.50 7.92
C THR A 104 -5.29 1.50 8.48
N TRP A 105 -6.35 1.80 7.75
CA TRP A 105 -7.45 2.64 8.23
C TRP A 105 -8.76 2.21 7.60
N GLU A 106 -9.90 2.56 8.19
CA GLU A 106 -11.20 2.34 7.56
C GLU A 106 -11.24 3.00 6.18
N CYS A 107 -11.83 2.30 5.19
CA CYS A 107 -11.90 2.83 3.84
C CYS A 107 -12.83 4.06 3.79
N HIS A 108 -12.31 5.19 3.35
CA HIS A 108 -13.07 6.43 3.28
C HIS A 108 -13.91 6.54 2.00
N ALA A 109 -15.07 7.17 2.10
CA ALA A 109 -15.84 7.65 0.94
C ALA A 109 -15.11 8.82 0.26
N ALA A 110 -15.39 9.07 -1.02
CA ALA A 110 -14.67 10.07 -1.82
C ALA A 110 -14.80 11.51 -1.29
N ASP A 111 -15.88 11.81 -0.57
CA ASP A 111 -16.17 13.11 0.03
C ASP A 111 -15.60 13.27 1.45
N HIS A 112 -14.97 12.23 2.00
CA HIS A 112 -14.31 12.30 3.29
C HIS A 112 -13.08 13.22 3.22
N PRO A 113 -12.84 14.10 4.22
CA PRO A 113 -11.70 15.02 4.21
C PRO A 113 -10.34 14.32 4.14
N ASP A 114 -10.27 13.06 4.58
CA ASP A 114 -9.06 12.26 4.59
C ASP A 114 -9.08 11.12 3.54
N ALA A 115 -9.89 11.24 2.47
CA ALA A 115 -9.92 10.23 1.40
C ALA A 115 -8.61 10.20 0.58
N GLN A 116 -7.93 11.34 0.46
CA GLN A 116 -6.73 11.49 -0.36
C GLN A 116 -5.53 10.69 0.16
N GLN A 117 -5.52 10.36 1.45
CA GLN A 117 -4.52 9.51 2.10
C GLN A 117 -4.55 8.06 1.60
N GLN A 118 -5.61 7.65 0.89
CA GLN A 118 -5.86 6.27 0.47
C GLN A 118 -5.75 6.07 -1.05
N TYR A 119 -5.21 7.07 -1.77
CA TYR A 119 -5.04 7.02 -3.22
C TYR A 119 -3.57 7.04 -3.60
N PHE A 120 -3.16 6.03 -4.36
CA PHE A 120 -1.77 5.81 -4.75
C PHE A 120 -1.66 5.73 -6.27
N ASP A 121 -0.59 6.30 -6.81
CA ASP A 121 -0.26 6.23 -8.23
C ASP A 121 0.51 4.94 -8.52
N LEU A 122 0.23 4.35 -9.69
CA LEU A 122 1.00 3.24 -10.23
C LEU A 122 2.03 3.80 -11.20
N VAL A 123 3.26 3.97 -10.71
CA VAL A 123 4.36 4.41 -11.56
C VAL A 123 4.80 3.26 -12.47
N SER A 124 4.71 3.47 -13.78
CA SER A 124 5.40 2.64 -14.76
C SER A 124 6.84 3.12 -14.92
N GLU A 125 7.83 2.24 -14.75
CA GLU A 125 9.22 2.51 -15.13
C GLU A 125 9.44 2.46 -16.66
#